data_AF-A0A932WUT9-F1
#
_entry.id   AF-A0A932WUT9-F1
#
_cell.length_a   1.000
_cell.length_b   1.000
_cell.length_c   1.000
_cell.angle_alpha   90.00
_cell.angle_beta   90.00
_cell.angle_gamma   90.00
#
_symmetry.space_group_name_H-M   'P 1'
#
loop_
_entity.id
_entity.type
_entity.pdbx_description
1 polymer ?
#
loop_
_entity_poly.entity_id
_entity_poly.type
_entity_poly.pdbx_seq_one_letter_code
_entity_poly.pdbx_strand_id
1 'polypeptide(L)' 'GESLAMTVQRTIPYFEKEILPHVKRGEDVLVVAHGNSLRGIVMSLEKLTPEEIVHLEIGTGEALCYLYENEGWKKCHV' A
#
# COMPACT_ATOMS: atom_id res chain seq x y z
N GLY A 1 -6.77 -6.79 -20.08
CA GLY A 1 -6.70 -6.20 -18.73
C GLY A 1 -5.82 -7.08 -17.87
N GLU A 2 -5.27 -6.53 -16.78
CA GLU A 2 -4.47 -7.29 -15.80
C GLU A 2 -5.37 -7.80 -14.67
N SER A 3 -5.02 -8.94 -14.06
CA SER A 3 -5.66 -9.39 -12.82
C SER A 3 -5.13 -8.61 -11.61
N LEU A 4 -5.84 -8.71 -10.48
CA LEU A 4 -5.35 -8.17 -9.20
C LEU A 4 -3.98 -8.79 -8.84
N ALA A 5 -3.85 -10.11 -8.98
CA ALA A 5 -2.60 -10.82 -8.69
C ALA A 5 -1.42 -10.30 -9.53
N MET A 6 -1.61 -10.08 -10.83
CA MET A 6 -0.57 -9.50 -11.69
C MET A 6 -0.22 -8.07 -11.26
N THR A 7 -1.22 -7.28 -10.87
CA THR A 7 -0.99 -5.91 -10.39
C THR A 7 -0.19 -5.90 -9.09
N VAL A 8 -0.51 -6.80 -8.15
CA VAL A 8 0.22 -6.96 -6.87
C VAL A 8 1.67 -7.34 -7.13
N GLN A 9 1.91 -8.31 -8.03
CA GLN A 9 3.27 -8.79 -8.37
C GLN A 9 4.22 -7.69 -8.82
N ARG A 10 3.72 -6.65 -9.50
CA ARG A 10 4.55 -5.49 -9.88
C ARG A 10 4.54 -4.34 -8.89
N THR A 11 3.45 -4.19 -8.12
CA THR A 11 3.27 -3.02 -7.24
C THR A 11 4.06 -3.15 -5.94
N ILE A 12 4.09 -4.34 -5.32
CA ILE A 12 4.85 -4.56 -4.08
C ILE A 12 6.35 -4.30 -4.29
N PRO A 13 7.02 -4.87 -5.32
CA PRO A 13 8.45 -4.62 -5.52
C PRO A 13 8.77 -3.16 -5.80
N TYR A 14 7.88 -2.43 -6.49
CA TYR A 14 8.05 -1.00 -6.72
C TYR A 14 7.95 -0.21 -5.41
N PHE A 15 6.94 -0.51 -4.60
CA PHE A 15 6.78 0.11 -3.28
C PHE A 15 8.02 -0.12 -2.39
N GLU A 16 8.53 -1.35 -2.31
CA GLU A 16 9.70 -1.68 -1.48
C GLU A 16 11.01 -1.04 -1.96
N LYS A 17 11.19 -0.91 -3.28
CA LYS A 17 12.43 -0.39 -3.87
C LYS A 17 12.46 1.12 -3.99
N GLU A 18 11.34 1.74 -4.31
CA GLU A 18 11.28 3.16 -4.67
C GLU A 18 10.59 4.03 -3.62
N ILE A 19 9.59 3.50 -2.89
CA ILE A 19 8.79 4.30 -1.94
C ILE A 19 9.27 4.10 -0.50
N LEU A 20 9.41 2.86 -0.07
CA LEU A 20 9.81 2.51 1.29
C LEU A 20 11.14 3.16 1.73
N PRO A 21 12.18 3.31 0.87
CA PRO A 21 13.41 3.98 1.29
C PRO A 21 13.21 5.46 1.65
N HIS A 22 12.26 6.16 1.02
CA HIS A 22 11.94 7.54 1.35
C HIS A 22 11.31 7.63 2.74
N VAL A 23 10.32 6.76 3.01
CA VAL A 23 9.68 6.69 4.33
C VAL A 23 10.69 6.32 5.43
N LYS A 24 11.61 5.38 5.15
CA LYS A 24 12.70 5.00 6.08
C LYS A 24 13.70 6.13 6.36
N ARG A 25 13.80 7.14 5.49
CA ARG A 25 14.59 8.35 5.74
C ARG A 25 13.84 9.41 6.54
N GLY A 26 12.58 9.15 6.93
CA GLY A 26 11.73 10.08 7.67
C GLY A 26 11.06 11.13 6.77
N GLU A 27 10.96 10.88 5.46
CA GLU A 27 10.24 11.76 4.53
C GLU A 27 8.74 11.48 4.55
N ASP A 28 7.92 12.53 4.44
CA ASP A 28 6.49 12.41 4.21
C ASP A 28 6.22 12.10 2.73
N VAL A 29 5.51 10.98 2.47
CA VAL A 29 5.26 10.50 1.10
C VAL A 29 3.76 10.43 0.81
N LEU A 30 3.34 11.09 -0.29
CA LEU A 30 1.98 10.97 -0.84
C LEU A 30 2.00 10.06 -2.07
N VAL A 31 1.19 9.00 -2.04
CA VAL A 31 1.00 8.10 -3.19
C VAL A 31 -0.38 8.32 -3.79
N VAL A 32 -0.43 8.76 -5.06
CA VAL A 32 -1.67 8.93 -5.82
C VAL A 32 -1.70 7.90 -6.94
N ALA A 33 -2.66 6.98 -6.90
CA ALA A 33 -2.75 5.86 -7.83
C ALA A 33 -4.20 5.34 -7.99
N HIS A 34 -4.35 4.14 -8.55
CA HIS A 34 -5.63 3.47 -8.79
C HIS A 34 -5.85 2.27 -7.85
N GLY A 35 -7.09 1.82 -7.72
CA GLY A 35 -7.53 0.79 -6.77
C GLY A 35 -6.64 -0.44 -6.67
N ASN A 36 -6.39 -1.17 -7.76
CA ASN A 36 -5.60 -2.43 -7.68
C ASN A 36 -4.14 -2.19 -7.27
N SER A 37 -3.54 -1.05 -7.64
CA SER A 37 -2.19 -0.70 -7.20
C SER A 37 -2.18 -0.30 -5.73
N LEU A 38 -3.13 0.54 -5.30
CA LEU A 38 -3.27 0.90 -3.88
C LEU A 38 -3.53 -0.34 -3.01
N ARG A 39 -4.38 -1.27 -3.47
CA ARG A 39 -4.59 -2.58 -2.81
C ARG A 39 -3.28 -3.35 -2.68
N GLY A 40 -2.45 -3.42 -3.71
CA GLY A 40 -1.14 -4.09 -3.62
C GLY A 40 -0.21 -3.46 -2.57
N ILE A 41 -0.23 -2.12 -2.44
CA ILE A 41 0.51 -1.43 -1.39
C ILE A 41 -0.08 -1.78 -0.02
N VAL A 42 -1.39 -1.61 0.19
CA VAL A 42 -2.07 -1.91 1.47
C VAL A 42 -1.87 -3.37 1.88
N MET A 43 -1.87 -4.31 0.93
CA MET A 43 -1.56 -5.72 1.20
C MET A 43 -0.18 -5.89 1.85
N SER A 44 0.84 -5.15 1.39
CA SER A 44 2.18 -5.16 1.98
C SER A 44 2.21 -4.49 3.36
N LEU A 45 1.52 -3.36 3.52
CA LEU A 45 1.47 -2.58 4.77
C LEU A 45 0.76 -3.34 5.91
N GLU A 46 -0.41 -3.91 5.61
CA GLU A 46 -1.29 -4.58 6.58
C GLU A 46 -1.07 -6.10 6.63
N LYS A 47 -0.13 -6.64 5.82
CA LYS A 47 0.21 -8.07 5.71
C LYS A 47 -1.00 -8.96 5.37
N LEU A 48 -1.85 -8.47 4.47
CA LEU A 48 -3.08 -9.17 4.06
C LEU A 48 -2.78 -10.39 3.19
N THR A 49 -3.60 -11.44 3.32
CA THR A 49 -3.55 -12.61 2.43
C THR A 49 -4.20 -12.33 1.07
N PRO A 50 -3.95 -13.18 0.05
CA PRO A 50 -4.66 -13.10 -1.23
C PRO A 50 -6.19 -13.18 -1.11
N GLU A 51 -6.70 -13.85 -0.09
CA GLU A 51 -8.15 -13.95 0.17
C GLU A 51 -8.68 -12.66 0.80
N GLU A 52 -7.95 -12.08 1.75
CA GLU A 52 -8.33 -10.82 2.42
C GLU A 52 -8.32 -9.63 1.45
N ILE A 53 -7.32 -9.55 0.55
CA ILE A 53 -7.17 -8.42 -0.36
C ILE A 53 -8.29 -8.32 -1.40
N VAL A 54 -8.95 -9.44 -1.71
CA VAL A 54 -10.10 -9.46 -2.63
C VAL A 54 -11.29 -8.71 -2.03
N HIS A 55 -11.40 -8.67 -0.70
CA HIS A 55 -12.47 -8.00 0.04
C HIS A 55 -12.12 -6.57 0.45
N LEU A 56 -10.88 -6.13 0.26
CA LEU A 56 -10.47 -4.75 0.58
C LEU A 56 -11.08 -3.76 -0.41
N GLU A 57 -11.95 -2.87 0.06
CA GLU A 57 -12.42 -1.72 -0.70
C GLU A 57 -11.72 -0.44 -0.26
N ILE A 58 -11.31 0.38 -1.22
CA ILE A 58 -10.74 1.70 -1.00
C ILE A 58 -11.68 2.66 -1.72
N GLY A 59 -12.34 3.54 -0.96
CA GLY A 59 -13.28 4.51 -1.49
C GLY A 59 -12.61 5.47 -2.46
N THR A 60 -13.35 5.93 -3.48
CA THR A 60 -12.83 6.96 -4.38
C THR A 60 -12.68 8.28 -3.62
N GLY A 61 -11.46 8.82 -3.59
CA GLY A 61 -11.14 10.04 -2.83
C GLY A 61 -10.96 9.81 -1.33
N GLU A 62 -10.99 8.56 -0.86
CA GLU A 62 -10.64 8.22 0.51
C GLU A 62 -9.13 8.34 0.72
N ALA A 63 -8.73 9.03 1.79
CA ALA A 63 -7.33 9.14 2.19
C ALA A 63 -6.99 8.07 3.23
N LEU A 64 -6.02 7.22 2.92
CA LEU A 64 -5.45 6.26 3.87
C LEU A 64 -4.12 6.81 4.38
N CYS A 65 -3.97 6.90 5.70
CA CYS A 65 -2.75 7.39 6.34
C CYS A 65 -2.08 6.25 7.12
N TYR A 66 -0.76 6.12 6.96
CA TYR A 66 0.06 5.13 7.63
C TYR A 66 1.32 5.77 8.18
N LEU A 67 1.68 5.40 9.40
CA LEU A 67 2.90 5.81 10.08
C LEU A 67 3.87 4.62 10.17
N TYR A 68 5.13 4.86 9.84
CA TYR A 68 6.19 3.86 9.95
C TYR A 68 6.98 4.06 11.24
N GLU A 69 6.85 3.12 12.19
CA GLU A 69 7.48 3.15 13.50
C GLU A 69 8.00 1.75 13.86
N ASN A 70 9.20 1.67 14.46
CA ASN A 70 9.77 0.41 14.96
C ASN A 70 9.76 -0.74 13.92
N GLU A 71 10.13 -0.41 12.69
CA GLU A 71 10.12 -1.31 11.53
C GLU A 71 8.74 -1.88 11.13
N GLY A 72 7.66 -1.31 11.67
CA GLY A 72 6.28 -1.69 11.39
C GLY A 72 5.42 -0.53 10.91
N TRP A 73 4.21 -0.85 10.44
CA TRP A 73 3.21 0.11 9.98
C TRP A 73 2.07 0.22 10.98
N LYS A 74 1.65 1.45 11.25
CA LYS A 74 0.47 1.77 12.05
C LYS A 74 -0.48 2.59 11.21
N LYS A 75 -1.72 2.10 11.04
CA LYS A 75 -2.77 2.86 10.36
C LYS A 75 -3.20 4.04 11.23
N CYS A 76 -3.20 5.23 10.65
CA CYS A 76 -3.66 6.45 11.28
C CYS A 76 -5.13 6.68 10.92
N HIS A 77 -5.88 7.28 11.84
CA HIS A 77 -7.20 7.79 11.55
C HIS A 77 -7.02 9.27 11.19
N VAL A 78 -7.45 9.65 9.98
CA VAL A 78 -7.48 11.04 9.51
C VAL A 78 -8.77 11.70 9.94
#